data_AF-A0A6S6QRI7-F1
#
_entry.id   AF-A0A6S6QRI7-F1
#
_cell.length_a   1.000
_cell.length_b   1.000
_cell.length_c   1.000
_cell.angle_alpha   90.00
_cell.angle_beta   90.00
_cell.angle_gamma   90.00
#
_symmetry.space_group_name_H-M   'P 1'
#
loop_
_entity.id
_entity.type
_entity.pdbx_description
1 polymer ?
#
loop_
_entity_poly.entity_id
_entity_poly.type
_entity_poly.pdbx_seq_one_letter_code
_entity_poly.pdbx_strand_id
1 'polypeptide(L)'
;MAETRATPALSPTIWDDDFSTEFYQTNPFAAYSGTGTNNPIVMKEDFAARRGNGITFEFITNLKRGTIFDRQPLRGHEDKLGEYGDKVSWRFRKKGISIHELDGDNAAIDLREASRGALRIWADEDVKWETIDRLGDVGENCDVPFEIATPTQKSAWVENNQDRVLFGAARANYSTNFATAAGNVDATNDKLTRRSLSLLKRLALSASPRITPIRVQEKNNRRYFVAFAHPFVFRDFVADAEEVTSNVAVIERNEGIFLGGDREWDGVILHEVDDMPVYTGIGNGGIDISPVHLLGQEALGFAIKQRYKSRTQEDDYGQVQGLGMIGKWGMKKLCYNAGYGGDDASVHGKHRGVVTGFFSAVGD
;
A
#
# COMPACT_ATOMS: atom_id res chain seq x y z
N MET A 1 -2.11 2.77 -62.53
CA MET A 1 -1.03 2.07 -61.82
C MET A 1 -1.25 2.37 -60.34
N ALA A 2 -1.60 1.35 -59.55
CA ALA A 2 -2.08 1.50 -58.18
C ALA A 2 -0.92 1.25 -57.22
N GLU A 3 -0.57 2.25 -56.41
CA GLU A 3 0.38 2.10 -55.32
C GLU A 3 -0.36 1.84 -54.01
N THR A 4 0.04 0.76 -53.36
CA THR A 4 -0.40 0.30 -52.04
C THR A 4 -0.06 1.30 -50.96
N ARG A 5 -1.09 1.85 -50.31
CA ARG A 5 -0.96 2.60 -49.06
C ARG A 5 -0.99 1.63 -47.89
N ALA A 6 -0.06 1.77 -46.94
CA ALA A 6 -0.11 1.03 -45.68
C ALA A 6 -1.41 1.34 -44.93
N THR A 7 -2.15 0.30 -44.54
CA THR A 7 -3.38 0.39 -43.76
C THR A 7 -3.11 0.93 -42.34
N PRO A 8 -4.01 1.73 -41.73
CA PRO A 8 -3.81 2.40 -40.43
C PRO A 8 -3.70 1.48 -39.19
N ALA A 9 -3.52 0.17 -39.38
CA ALA A 9 -3.46 -0.83 -38.32
C ALA A 9 -2.06 -1.46 -38.16
N LEU A 10 -1.02 -0.90 -38.79
CA LEU A 10 0.37 -1.35 -38.67
C LEU A 10 1.25 -0.22 -38.12
N SER A 11 1.00 0.15 -36.86
CA SER A 11 1.97 0.82 -35.98
C SER A 11 1.75 0.27 -34.57
N PRO A 12 2.82 0.07 -33.78
CA PRO A 12 2.90 -1.12 -32.94
C PRO A 12 2.19 -0.90 -31.60
N THR A 13 1.01 -1.51 -31.45
CA THR A 13 0.27 -1.60 -30.18
C THR A 13 0.98 -2.49 -29.14
N ILE A 14 1.97 -3.27 -29.60
CA ILE A 14 2.76 -4.22 -28.78
C ILE A 14 3.55 -3.49 -27.68
N TRP A 15 3.95 -2.24 -27.88
CA TRP A 15 4.79 -1.51 -26.92
C TRP A 15 4.03 -0.98 -25.70
N ASP A 16 2.73 -0.67 -25.82
CA ASP A 16 1.92 -0.29 -24.65
C ASP A 16 1.61 -1.53 -23.78
N ASP A 17 1.51 -2.71 -24.39
CA ASP A 17 1.31 -3.99 -23.68
C ASP A 17 2.62 -4.46 -23.02
N ASP A 18 3.77 -4.42 -23.71
CA ASP A 18 5.10 -4.69 -23.12
C ASP A 18 5.45 -3.68 -21.99
N PHE A 19 5.05 -2.42 -22.16
CA PHE A 19 5.15 -1.37 -21.13
C PHE A 19 4.38 -1.76 -19.87
N SER A 20 3.16 -2.28 -20.03
CA SER A 20 2.35 -2.73 -18.91
C SER A 20 2.93 -3.95 -18.19
N THR A 21 3.63 -4.85 -18.87
CA THR A 21 4.22 -6.04 -18.26
C THR A 21 5.51 -5.76 -17.49
N GLU A 22 6.36 -4.86 -17.98
CA GLU A 22 7.59 -4.43 -17.29
C GLU A 22 7.29 -3.49 -16.10
N PHE A 23 6.22 -2.70 -16.16
CA PHE A 23 5.70 -1.87 -15.04
C PHE A 23 5.44 -2.69 -13.76
N TYR A 24 5.09 -3.98 -13.89
CA TYR A 24 4.84 -4.88 -12.75
C TYR A 24 6.10 -5.59 -12.22
N GLN A 25 7.27 -5.46 -12.85
CA GLN A 25 8.46 -6.21 -12.43
C GLN A 25 9.42 -5.43 -11.51
N THR A 26 9.46 -4.10 -11.59
CA THR A 26 10.40 -3.25 -10.81
C THR A 26 9.80 -2.71 -9.51
N ASN A 27 8.48 -2.65 -9.40
CA ASN A 27 7.82 -2.11 -8.22
C ASN A 27 7.67 -3.20 -7.13
N PRO A 28 8.21 -3.00 -5.90
CA PRO A 28 8.12 -3.99 -4.82
C PRO A 28 6.68 -4.32 -4.41
N PHE A 29 5.73 -3.43 -4.71
CA PHE A 29 4.30 -3.62 -4.41
C PHE A 29 3.53 -4.36 -5.51
N ALA A 30 4.11 -4.55 -6.70
CA ALA A 30 3.42 -5.09 -7.86
C ALA A 30 2.91 -6.52 -7.64
N ALA A 31 3.72 -7.38 -7.00
CA ALA A 31 3.33 -8.76 -6.68
C ALA A 31 2.10 -8.85 -5.76
N TYR A 32 1.80 -7.78 -5.03
CA TYR A 32 0.70 -7.68 -4.07
C TYR A 32 -0.50 -6.90 -4.59
N SER A 33 -0.47 -6.57 -5.89
CA SER A 33 -1.46 -5.75 -6.55
C SER A 33 -2.22 -6.52 -7.62
N GLY A 34 -3.55 -6.37 -7.66
CA GLY A 34 -4.36 -7.01 -8.69
C GLY A 34 -5.86 -6.79 -8.51
N THR A 35 -6.65 -7.29 -9.45
CA THR A 35 -8.11 -7.06 -9.48
C THR A 35 -8.91 -7.95 -8.52
N GLY A 36 -8.30 -9.02 -8.01
CA GLY A 36 -8.93 -9.93 -7.06
C GLY A 36 -9.09 -9.30 -5.67
N THR A 37 -10.21 -9.59 -5.03
CA THR A 37 -10.56 -9.24 -3.63
C THR A 37 -9.56 -9.77 -2.60
N ASN A 38 -8.81 -10.83 -2.94
CA ASN A 38 -7.81 -11.40 -2.01
C ASN A 38 -6.50 -10.60 -1.96
N ASN A 39 -6.27 -9.67 -2.89
CA ASN A 39 -5.02 -8.93 -2.95
C ASN A 39 -4.98 -7.83 -1.88
N PRO A 40 -3.81 -7.55 -1.30
CA PRO A 40 -3.61 -6.36 -0.46
C PRO A 40 -3.95 -5.05 -1.16
N ILE A 41 -3.53 -4.90 -2.41
CA ILE A 41 -3.82 -3.72 -3.23
C ILE A 41 -4.82 -4.13 -4.30
N VAL A 42 -6.08 -3.72 -4.13
CA VAL A 42 -7.15 -4.05 -5.08
C VAL A 42 -7.23 -3.00 -6.17
N MET A 43 -7.04 -3.44 -7.40
CA MET A 43 -7.24 -2.61 -8.59
C MET A 43 -8.69 -2.72 -9.06
N LYS A 44 -9.37 -1.57 -9.19
CA LYS A 44 -10.63 -1.47 -9.92
C LYS A 44 -10.40 -0.61 -11.15
N GLU A 45 -10.55 -1.23 -12.30
CA GLU A 45 -10.48 -0.56 -13.59
C GLU A 45 -11.90 -0.30 -14.10
N ASP A 46 -12.27 0.97 -14.20
CA ASP A 46 -13.52 1.38 -14.82
C ASP A 46 -13.20 2.30 -16.00
N PHE A 47 -13.02 1.67 -17.16
CA PHE A 47 -12.79 2.35 -18.44
C PHE A 47 -14.10 2.85 -19.07
N ALA A 48 -15.27 2.45 -18.56
CA ALA A 48 -16.56 2.59 -19.24
C ALA A 48 -17.49 3.65 -18.62
N ALA A 49 -17.31 4.03 -17.35
CA ALA A 49 -18.16 5.04 -16.70
C ALA A 49 -17.99 6.44 -17.32
N ARG A 50 -19.02 6.82 -18.07
CA ARG A 50 -19.12 8.00 -18.96
C ARG A 50 -18.96 9.36 -18.30
N ARG A 51 -18.96 9.48 -16.97
CA ARG A 51 -18.69 10.71 -16.18
C ARG A 51 -18.77 10.39 -14.68
N GLY A 52 -17.72 10.72 -13.94
CA GLY A 52 -17.61 10.47 -12.50
C GLY A 52 -16.27 11.00 -11.98
N ASN A 53 -16.16 11.24 -10.67
CA ASN A 53 -14.93 11.74 -10.04
C ASN A 53 -14.23 10.70 -9.13
N GLY A 54 -14.55 9.42 -9.29
CA GLY A 54 -13.97 8.33 -8.49
C GLY A 54 -14.74 7.02 -8.58
N ILE A 55 -14.16 5.96 -8.02
CA ILE A 55 -14.71 4.61 -7.92
C ILE A 55 -14.98 4.31 -6.44
N THR A 56 -16.14 3.72 -6.14
CA THR A 56 -16.45 3.26 -4.77
C THR A 56 -16.00 1.80 -4.59
N PHE A 57 -15.33 1.54 -3.48
CA PHE A 57 -15.07 0.21 -2.96
C PHE A 57 -16.13 -0.11 -1.91
N GLU A 58 -16.88 -1.18 -2.13
CA GLU A 58 -18.01 -1.60 -1.30
C GLU A 58 -17.56 -2.75 -0.41
N PHE A 59 -17.95 -2.70 0.86
CA PHE A 59 -17.54 -3.65 1.88
C PHE A 59 -18.76 -4.13 2.64
N ILE A 60 -18.75 -5.43 2.95
CA ILE A 60 -19.74 -6.05 3.82
C ILE A 60 -18.99 -6.54 5.05
N THR A 61 -19.43 -6.13 6.24
CA THR A 61 -18.91 -6.68 7.50
C THR A 61 -19.61 -7.99 7.84
N ASN A 62 -18.94 -8.86 8.58
CA ASN A 62 -19.54 -10.08 9.10
C ASN A 62 -20.76 -9.76 9.97
N LEU A 63 -21.78 -10.61 9.91
CA LEU A 63 -22.91 -10.57 10.83
C LEU A 63 -22.42 -10.77 12.27
N LYS A 64 -23.06 -10.07 13.22
CA LYS A 64 -22.76 -10.26 14.64
C LYS A 64 -23.11 -11.70 15.01
N ARG A 65 -22.32 -12.28 15.92
CA ARG A 65 -22.58 -13.66 16.39
C ARG A 65 -23.89 -13.66 17.18
N GLY A 66 -24.90 -14.32 16.63
CA GLY A 66 -26.20 -14.54 17.25
C GLY A 66 -26.77 -15.87 16.79
N THR A 67 -27.55 -16.53 17.64
CA THR A 67 -28.29 -17.73 17.25
C THR A 67 -29.62 -17.67 17.97
N ILE A 68 -30.70 -17.77 17.20
CA ILE A 68 -32.02 -17.99 17.76
C ILE A 68 -32.12 -19.47 18.16
N PHE A 69 -32.67 -19.74 19.34
CA PHE A 69 -32.82 -21.10 19.84
C PHE A 69 -34.30 -21.49 19.84
N ASP A 70 -34.56 -22.77 19.58
CA ASP A 70 -35.86 -23.42 19.71
C ASP A 70 -37.00 -22.79 18.89
N ARG A 71 -38.17 -22.54 19.50
CA ARG A 71 -39.43 -22.14 18.82
C ARG A 71 -39.52 -20.64 18.53
N GLN A 72 -38.42 -19.89 18.64
CA GLN A 72 -38.44 -18.47 18.37
C GLN A 72 -38.66 -18.20 16.87
N PRO A 73 -39.63 -17.35 16.49
CA PRO A 73 -39.85 -17.01 15.09
C PRO A 73 -38.68 -16.18 14.55
N LEU A 74 -38.23 -16.44 13.31
CA LEU A 74 -37.17 -15.65 12.67
C LEU A 74 -37.57 -14.19 12.43
N ARG A 75 -38.84 -13.96 12.11
CA ARG A 75 -39.38 -12.63 11.85
C ARG A 75 -39.37 -11.79 13.14
N GLY A 76 -38.59 -10.70 13.15
CA GLY A 76 -38.37 -9.84 14.32
C GLY A 76 -37.02 -10.07 15.02
N HIS A 77 -36.28 -11.11 14.63
CA HIS A 77 -34.91 -11.40 15.08
C HIS A 77 -33.92 -11.38 13.90
N GLU A 78 -34.14 -10.44 12.97
CA GLU A 78 -33.30 -10.24 11.79
C GLU A 78 -32.12 -9.33 12.14
N ASP A 79 -30.91 -9.73 11.75
CA ASP A 79 -29.72 -8.90 11.88
C ASP A 79 -29.58 -7.98 10.65
N LYS A 80 -29.24 -6.71 10.90
CA LYS A 80 -28.88 -5.76 9.83
C LYS A 80 -27.50 -6.09 9.30
N LEU A 81 -27.36 -6.22 7.99
CA LEU A 81 -26.05 -6.33 7.34
C LEU A 81 -25.31 -4.98 7.45
N GLY A 82 -24.06 -5.01 7.90
CA GLY A 82 -23.21 -3.82 7.92
C GLY A 82 -22.64 -3.56 6.54
N GLU A 83 -23.31 -2.70 5.78
CA GLU A 83 -22.85 -2.19 4.49
C GLU A 83 -21.98 -0.95 4.72
N TYR A 84 -20.79 -0.96 4.14
CA TYR A 84 -19.86 0.16 4.17
C TYR A 84 -19.27 0.36 2.78
N GLY A 85 -18.71 1.53 2.55
CA GLY A 85 -17.97 1.78 1.33
C GLY A 85 -17.05 2.97 1.47
N ASP A 86 -16.03 3.01 0.63
CA ASP A 86 -15.10 4.12 0.57
C ASP A 86 -14.84 4.53 -0.88
N LYS A 87 -14.80 5.83 -1.12
CA LYS A 87 -14.67 6.38 -2.46
C LYS A 87 -13.23 6.79 -2.72
N VAL A 88 -12.64 6.23 -3.78
CA VAL A 88 -11.32 6.62 -4.26
C VAL A 88 -11.50 7.57 -5.44
N SER A 89 -11.10 8.82 -5.27
CA SER A 89 -11.12 9.81 -6.35
C SER A 89 -9.92 9.64 -7.27
N TRP A 90 -10.16 9.63 -8.57
CA TRP A 90 -9.07 9.69 -9.55
C TRP A 90 -8.62 11.14 -9.77
N ARG A 91 -7.35 11.32 -10.10
CA ARG A 91 -6.78 12.62 -10.49
C ARG A 91 -5.97 12.49 -11.77
N PHE A 92 -5.74 13.63 -12.43
CA PHE A 92 -4.81 13.68 -13.54
C PHE A 92 -3.39 13.70 -13.00
N ARG A 93 -2.58 12.75 -13.47
CA ARG A 93 -1.14 12.76 -13.25
C ARG A 93 -0.45 12.92 -14.59
N LYS A 94 0.41 13.92 -14.69
CA LYS A 94 1.06 14.28 -15.95
C LYS A 94 2.47 14.77 -15.70
N LYS A 95 3.40 14.34 -16.54
CA LYS A 95 4.75 14.89 -16.66
C LYS A 95 5.10 14.97 -18.14
N GLY A 96 5.81 16.01 -18.52
CA GLY A 96 6.23 16.21 -19.90
C GLY A 96 7.61 16.83 -19.98
N ILE A 97 8.28 16.55 -21.09
CA ILE A 97 9.59 17.06 -21.45
C ILE A 97 9.44 17.65 -22.85
N SER A 98 9.95 18.86 -23.06
CA SER A 98 10.03 19.52 -24.36
C SER A 98 11.48 19.58 -24.81
N ILE A 99 11.74 19.25 -26.07
CA ILE A 99 13.06 19.26 -26.69
C ILE A 99 12.99 20.17 -27.91
N HIS A 100 13.96 21.08 -28.05
CA HIS A 100 14.11 21.91 -29.23
C HIS A 100 14.99 21.20 -30.27
N GLU A 101 14.69 21.37 -31.56
CA GLU A 101 15.38 20.73 -32.68
C GLU A 101 16.91 20.95 -32.64
N LEU A 102 17.34 22.20 -32.40
CA LEU A 102 18.75 22.55 -32.24
C LEU A 102 19.46 21.76 -31.14
N ASP A 103 18.79 21.49 -30.02
CA ASP A 103 19.38 20.73 -28.92
C ASP A 103 19.40 19.23 -29.21
N GLY A 104 18.45 18.74 -30.01
CA GLY A 104 18.47 17.39 -30.56
C GLY A 104 19.66 17.15 -31.48
N ASP A 105 19.93 18.07 -32.40
CA ASP A 105 21.04 17.96 -33.36
C ASP A 105 22.42 18.14 -32.69
N ASN A 106 22.50 18.95 -31.64
CA ASN A 106 23.74 19.16 -30.89
C ASN A 106 24.05 18.03 -29.91
N ALA A 107 23.07 17.19 -29.57
CA ALA A 107 23.26 16.12 -28.61
C ALA A 107 23.93 14.89 -29.25
N ALA A 108 24.94 14.35 -28.57
CA ALA A 108 25.59 13.11 -28.98
C ALA A 108 24.71 11.84 -28.78
N ILE A 109 23.57 11.99 -28.11
CA ILE A 109 22.64 10.92 -27.72
C ILE A 109 21.25 11.31 -28.23
N ASP A 110 20.45 10.32 -28.64
CA ASP A 110 19.03 10.54 -28.97
C ASP A 110 18.25 10.98 -27.71
N LEU A 111 18.06 12.29 -27.58
CA LEU A 111 17.34 12.91 -26.47
C LEU A 111 15.87 12.45 -26.41
N ARG A 112 15.29 12.02 -27.53
CA ARG A 112 13.90 11.59 -27.59
C ARG A 112 13.72 10.21 -26.96
N GLU A 113 14.61 9.27 -27.29
CA GLU A 113 14.62 7.94 -26.68
C GLU A 113 14.95 8.02 -25.18
N ALA A 114 15.96 8.81 -24.82
CA ALA A 114 16.33 9.05 -23.43
C ALA A 114 15.17 9.67 -22.62
N SER A 115 14.47 10.66 -23.18
CA SER A 115 13.31 11.29 -22.53
C SER A 115 12.15 10.32 -22.34
N ARG A 116 11.94 9.40 -23.29
CA ARG A 116 10.93 8.34 -23.15
C ARG A 116 11.28 7.38 -22.03
N GLY A 117 12.54 6.95 -21.93
CA GLY A 117 13.02 6.12 -20.83
C GLY A 117 12.85 6.79 -19.46
N ALA A 118 13.22 8.07 -19.36
CA ALA A 118 13.07 8.83 -18.11
C ALA A 118 11.61 9.03 -17.69
N LEU A 119 10.70 9.31 -18.64
CA LEU A 119 9.26 9.44 -18.35
C LEU A 119 8.63 8.12 -17.91
N ARG A 120 9.19 6.99 -18.36
CA ARG A 120 8.78 5.66 -17.93
C ARG A 120 9.19 5.39 -16.47
N ILE A 121 10.46 5.60 -16.14
CA ILE A 121 10.96 5.44 -14.76
C ILE A 121 10.15 6.33 -13.80
N TRP A 122 9.86 7.57 -14.20
CA TRP A 122 9.02 8.45 -13.39
C TRP A 122 7.61 7.90 -13.16
N ALA A 123 6.98 7.26 -14.16
CA ALA A 123 5.65 6.69 -13.99
C ALA A 123 5.65 5.51 -12.99
N ASP A 124 6.72 4.72 -12.97
CA ASP A 124 6.91 3.60 -12.04
C ASP A 124 7.11 4.13 -10.60
N GLU A 125 8.00 5.12 -10.45
CA GLU A 125 8.26 5.78 -9.17
C GLU A 125 7.00 6.45 -8.62
N ASP A 126 6.19 7.09 -9.46
CA ASP A 126 4.97 7.78 -9.04
C ASP A 126 3.93 6.81 -8.43
N VAL A 127 3.85 5.57 -8.90
CA VAL A 127 2.99 4.54 -8.28
C VAL A 127 3.59 4.02 -6.98
N LYS A 128 4.92 3.81 -6.93
CA LYS A 128 5.63 3.39 -5.72
C LYS A 128 5.44 4.42 -4.59
N TRP A 129 5.76 5.68 -4.83
CA TRP A 129 5.64 6.76 -3.86
C TRP A 129 4.20 6.97 -3.41
N GLU A 130 3.24 6.94 -4.33
CA GLU A 130 1.83 7.02 -3.94
C GLU A 130 1.41 5.84 -3.06
N THR A 131 1.90 4.64 -3.32
CA THR A 131 1.59 3.47 -2.47
C THR A 131 2.08 3.69 -1.04
N ILE A 132 3.32 4.16 -0.89
CA ILE A 132 3.95 4.43 0.40
C ILE A 132 3.22 5.56 1.14
N ASP A 133 2.97 6.68 0.46
CA ASP A 133 2.27 7.83 1.03
C ASP A 133 0.88 7.44 1.53
N ARG A 134 0.12 6.71 0.69
CA ARG A 134 -1.24 6.28 1.05
C ARG A 134 -1.25 5.27 2.17
N LEU A 135 -0.26 4.39 2.30
CA LEU A 135 -0.15 3.53 3.49
C LEU A 135 0.06 4.33 4.78
N GLY A 136 0.73 5.49 4.68
CA GLY A 136 0.93 6.43 5.77
C GLY A 136 -0.26 7.36 6.07
N ASP A 137 -1.29 7.40 5.22
CA ASP A 137 -2.44 8.30 5.43
C ASP A 137 -3.14 8.04 6.78
N VAL A 138 -3.49 9.16 7.43
CA VAL A 138 -4.17 9.26 8.72
C VAL A 138 -5.44 10.13 8.58
N GLY A 139 -6.05 10.49 9.71
CA GLY A 139 -7.32 11.22 9.78
C GLY A 139 -8.52 10.29 9.88
N GLU A 140 -9.70 10.88 10.07
CA GLU A 140 -10.95 10.13 10.28
C GLU A 140 -11.32 9.28 9.06
N ASN A 141 -11.03 9.75 7.84
CA ASN A 141 -11.31 9.05 6.59
C ASN A 141 -10.05 8.45 5.94
N CYS A 142 -8.92 8.43 6.66
CA CYS A 142 -7.65 7.86 6.18
C CYS A 142 -7.23 8.44 4.82
N ASP A 143 -7.33 9.76 4.70
CA ASP A 143 -7.13 10.54 3.46
C ASP A 143 -6.17 11.72 3.64
N VAL A 144 -5.64 11.91 4.85
CA VAL A 144 -4.70 12.99 5.18
C VAL A 144 -3.27 12.42 5.26
N PRO A 145 -2.34 12.87 4.40
CA PRO A 145 -0.94 12.46 4.47
C PRO A 145 -0.32 12.76 5.84
N PHE A 146 0.52 11.84 6.33
CA PHE A 146 1.08 11.91 7.68
C PHE A 146 1.88 13.19 7.96
N GLU A 147 2.59 13.72 6.96
CA GLU A 147 3.44 14.91 7.11
C GLU A 147 2.64 16.19 7.35
N ILE A 148 1.50 16.34 6.69
CA ILE A 148 0.64 17.52 6.82
C ILE A 148 -0.48 17.35 7.85
N ALA A 149 -0.64 16.14 8.40
CA ALA A 149 -1.67 15.86 9.39
C ALA A 149 -1.42 16.61 10.70
N THR A 150 -2.47 17.26 11.20
CA THR A 150 -2.45 17.93 12.50
C THR A 150 -2.36 16.91 13.65
N PRO A 151 -1.83 17.30 14.83
CA PRO A 151 -1.78 16.41 16.00
C PRO A 151 -3.15 15.84 16.40
N THR A 152 -4.22 16.62 16.21
CA THR A 152 -5.60 16.19 16.45
C THR A 152 -6.02 15.09 15.50
N GLN A 153 -5.73 15.22 14.20
CA GLN A 153 -6.05 14.20 13.19
C GLN A 153 -5.26 12.90 13.42
N LYS A 154 -3.99 13.00 13.84
CA LYS A 154 -3.17 11.82 14.20
C LYS A 154 -3.74 11.10 15.43
N SER A 155 -4.17 11.85 16.44
CA SER A 155 -4.72 11.25 17.68
C SER A 155 -6.10 10.63 17.44
N ALA A 156 -7.00 11.29 16.70
CA ALA A 156 -8.29 10.73 16.30
C ALA A 156 -8.11 9.44 15.49
N TRP A 157 -7.10 9.41 14.62
CA TRP A 157 -6.74 8.21 13.89
C TRP A 157 -6.34 7.05 14.81
N VAL A 158 -5.47 7.29 15.80
CA VAL A 158 -5.06 6.27 16.79
C VAL A 158 -6.22 5.77 17.64
N GLU A 159 -7.12 6.67 18.04
CA GLU A 159 -8.30 6.34 18.83
C GLU A 159 -9.24 5.38 18.07
N ASN A 160 -9.55 5.70 16.82
CA ASN A 160 -10.37 4.84 15.97
C ASN A 160 -9.70 3.47 15.73
N ASN A 161 -8.37 3.45 15.59
CA ASN A 161 -7.60 2.27 15.19
C ASN A 161 -6.93 1.51 16.36
N GLN A 162 -7.42 1.68 17.59
CA GLN A 162 -6.86 1.06 18.81
C GLN A 162 -6.57 -0.45 18.72
N ASP A 163 -7.35 -1.20 17.93
CA ASP A 163 -7.23 -2.65 17.78
C ASP A 163 -6.29 -3.10 16.64
N ARG A 164 -5.75 -2.15 15.88
CA ARG A 164 -4.91 -2.37 14.69
C ARG A 164 -3.70 -1.43 14.59
N VAL A 165 -3.32 -0.82 15.71
CA VAL A 165 -2.06 -0.08 15.86
C VAL A 165 -1.19 -0.72 16.93
N LEU A 166 0.12 -0.64 16.75
CA LEU A 166 1.12 -1.07 17.73
C LEU A 166 2.22 -0.03 17.80
N PHE A 167 2.67 0.30 19.00
CA PHE A 167 3.82 1.18 19.24
C PHE A 167 4.89 0.37 19.97
N GLY A 168 6.04 0.16 19.33
CA GLY A 168 7.11 -0.65 19.86
C GLY A 168 6.76 -2.14 20.02
N ALA A 169 7.37 -2.79 21.00
CA ALA A 169 7.26 -4.23 21.21
C ALA A 169 6.02 -4.65 22.03
N ALA A 170 5.29 -3.70 22.63
CA ALA A 170 4.22 -3.99 23.57
C ALA A 170 2.94 -3.18 23.32
N ARG A 171 1.76 -3.82 23.52
CA ARG A 171 0.47 -3.12 23.49
C ARG A 171 0.33 -2.06 24.60
N ALA A 172 1.10 -2.17 25.68
CA ALA A 172 1.07 -1.23 26.78
C ALA A 172 1.56 0.18 26.40
N ASN A 173 2.32 0.31 25.31
CA ASN A 173 2.81 1.59 24.80
C ASN A 173 1.71 2.42 24.11
N TYR A 174 0.53 1.83 23.89
CA TYR A 174 -0.62 2.51 23.30
C TYR A 174 -1.09 3.69 24.16
N SER A 175 -1.42 4.79 23.50
CA SER A 175 -2.13 5.94 24.06
C SER A 175 -3.08 6.48 22.99
N THR A 176 -4.20 7.08 23.40
CA THR A 176 -5.11 7.77 22.47
C THR A 176 -4.47 9.01 21.85
N ASN A 177 -3.46 9.59 22.50
CA ASN A 177 -2.64 10.66 21.93
C ASN A 177 -1.45 10.06 21.17
N PHE A 178 -1.38 10.33 19.86
CA PHE A 178 -0.31 9.80 19.00
C PHE A 178 1.09 10.19 19.49
N ALA A 179 1.30 11.44 19.91
CA ALA A 179 2.62 11.90 20.34
C ALA A 179 3.06 11.21 21.64
N THR A 180 2.12 10.93 22.55
CA THR A 180 2.40 10.14 23.76
C THR A 180 2.71 8.70 23.42
N ALA A 181 1.97 8.07 22.50
CA ALA A 181 2.21 6.70 22.09
C ALA A 181 3.57 6.53 21.37
N ALA A 182 3.91 7.46 20.48
CA ALA A 182 5.20 7.52 19.82
C ALA A 182 6.34 7.77 20.83
N GLY A 183 6.13 8.68 21.79
CA GLY A 183 7.09 8.97 22.85
C GLY A 183 7.36 7.82 23.84
N ASN A 184 6.57 6.75 23.81
CA ASN A 184 6.83 5.53 24.57
C ASN A 184 7.80 4.57 23.87
N VAL A 185 8.03 4.73 22.56
CA VAL A 185 8.91 3.87 21.76
C VAL A 185 10.37 4.22 22.05
N ASP A 186 11.13 3.28 22.60
CA ASP A 186 12.55 3.45 22.92
C ASP A 186 13.51 2.81 21.89
N ALA A 187 14.81 3.11 22.00
CA ALA A 187 15.84 2.57 21.10
C ALA A 187 16.35 1.17 21.49
N THR A 188 15.95 0.65 22.65
CA THR A 188 16.57 -0.53 23.26
C THR A 188 15.67 -1.76 23.11
N ASN A 189 14.41 -1.63 23.52
CA ASN A 189 13.41 -2.69 23.63
C ASN A 189 12.41 -2.65 22.48
N ASP A 190 12.12 -1.47 21.92
CA ASP A 190 11.05 -1.28 20.94
C ASP A 190 11.48 -1.43 19.48
N LYS A 191 12.42 -2.35 19.25
CA LYS A 191 12.87 -2.79 17.92
C LYS A 191 11.90 -3.80 17.30
N LEU A 192 11.92 -3.92 15.98
CA LEU A 192 11.17 -4.99 15.30
C LEU A 192 11.85 -6.34 15.54
N THR A 193 11.15 -7.22 16.27
CA THR A 193 11.59 -8.59 16.54
C THR A 193 10.59 -9.60 15.98
N ARG A 194 10.95 -10.89 15.97
CA ARG A 194 10.02 -11.98 15.63
C ARG A 194 8.76 -11.99 16.50
N ARG A 195 8.90 -11.62 17.77
CA ARG A 195 7.76 -11.48 18.68
C ARG A 195 6.86 -10.32 18.28
N SER A 196 7.43 -9.21 17.83
CA SER A 196 6.69 -8.06 17.31
C SER A 196 5.88 -8.42 16.05
N LEU A 197 6.44 -9.20 15.12
CA LEU A 197 5.69 -9.68 13.94
C LEU A 197 4.52 -10.61 14.31
N SER A 198 4.75 -11.59 15.20
CA SER A 198 3.67 -12.44 15.69
C SER A 198 2.59 -11.64 16.45
N LEU A 199 3.00 -10.57 17.15
CA LEU A 199 2.07 -9.65 17.81
C LEU A 199 1.20 -8.88 16.79
N LEU A 200 1.79 -8.36 15.71
CA LEU A 200 1.06 -7.70 14.61
C LEU A 200 0.06 -8.65 13.96
N LYS A 201 0.46 -9.90 13.69
CA LYS A 201 -0.47 -10.93 13.18
C LYS A 201 -1.62 -11.19 14.15
N ARG A 202 -1.33 -11.27 15.46
CA ARG A 202 -2.37 -11.44 16.48
C ARG A 202 -3.32 -10.25 16.53
N LEU A 203 -2.80 -9.02 16.40
CA LEU A 203 -3.60 -7.80 16.26
C LEU A 203 -4.55 -7.90 15.07
N ALA A 204 -4.03 -8.25 13.89
CA ALA A 204 -4.84 -8.41 12.67
C ALA A 204 -5.99 -9.42 12.85
N LEU A 205 -5.70 -10.55 13.48
CA LEU A 205 -6.69 -11.60 13.72
C LEU A 205 -7.71 -11.24 14.81
N SER A 206 -7.35 -10.36 15.75
CA SER A 206 -8.21 -9.89 16.85
C SER A 206 -9.01 -8.64 16.52
N ALA A 207 -8.69 -7.94 15.43
CA ALA A 207 -9.33 -6.70 15.04
C ALA A 207 -10.84 -6.89 14.76
N SER A 208 -11.62 -5.84 14.99
CA SER A 208 -13.05 -5.79 14.67
C SER A 208 -13.38 -4.50 13.91
N PRO A 209 -13.80 -4.57 12.63
CA PRO A 209 -13.94 -5.77 11.79
C PRO A 209 -12.60 -6.49 11.54
N ARG A 210 -12.67 -7.82 11.36
CA ARG A 210 -11.50 -8.69 11.25
C ARG A 210 -10.69 -8.44 9.98
N ILE A 211 -9.37 -8.36 10.12
CA ILE A 211 -8.47 -8.30 8.97
C ILE A 211 -8.26 -9.72 8.44
N THR A 212 -8.67 -9.94 7.19
CA THR A 212 -8.56 -11.24 6.53
C THR A 212 -7.17 -11.44 5.96
N PRO A 213 -6.59 -12.64 6.10
CA PRO A 213 -5.30 -12.97 5.49
C PRO A 213 -5.40 -13.07 3.97
N ILE A 214 -4.30 -12.80 3.28
CA ILE A 214 -4.20 -12.84 1.80
C ILE A 214 -4.49 -14.25 1.28
N ARG A 215 -3.99 -15.26 2.01
CA ARG A 215 -4.18 -16.67 1.71
C ARG A 215 -4.32 -17.48 2.99
N VAL A 216 -5.23 -18.45 2.99
CA VAL A 216 -5.35 -19.46 4.04
C VAL A 216 -5.03 -20.82 3.44
N GLN A 217 -4.06 -21.53 4.01
CA GLN A 217 -3.85 -22.94 3.71
C GLN A 217 -4.65 -23.77 4.71
N GLU A 218 -5.84 -24.21 4.29
CA GLU A 218 -6.83 -24.86 5.16
C GLU A 218 -6.29 -26.11 5.86
N LYS A 219 -5.57 -26.97 5.14
CA LYS A 219 -5.04 -28.24 5.67
C LYS A 219 -4.13 -28.07 6.89
N ASN A 220 -3.34 -27.00 6.92
CA ASN A 220 -2.38 -26.72 7.99
C ASN A 220 -2.79 -25.50 8.85
N ASN A 221 -3.96 -24.92 8.60
CA ASN A 221 -4.45 -23.67 9.20
C ASN A 221 -3.40 -22.52 9.19
N ARG A 222 -2.61 -22.44 8.10
CA ARG A 222 -1.62 -21.37 7.93
C ARG A 222 -2.28 -20.16 7.30
N ARG A 223 -2.06 -18.99 7.90
CA ARG A 223 -2.65 -17.71 7.48
C ARG A 223 -1.53 -16.78 7.07
N TYR A 224 -1.56 -16.37 5.81
CA TYR A 224 -0.51 -15.58 5.19
C TYR A 224 -0.85 -14.09 5.19
N PHE A 225 0.11 -13.28 5.62
CA PHE A 225 0.08 -11.82 5.57
C PHE A 225 1.38 -11.30 4.98
N VAL A 226 1.39 -10.04 4.56
CA VAL A 226 2.57 -9.35 4.01
C VAL A 226 2.84 -8.13 4.87
N ALA A 227 4.09 -7.86 5.20
CA ALA A 227 4.49 -6.67 5.94
C ALA A 227 5.60 -5.93 5.18
N PHE A 228 5.48 -4.62 5.08
CA PHE A 228 6.52 -3.75 4.50
C PHE A 228 7.25 -3.00 5.61
N ALA A 229 8.58 -2.98 5.54
CA ALA A 229 9.45 -2.34 6.52
C ALA A 229 10.62 -1.59 5.87
N HIS A 230 11.07 -0.52 6.53
CA HIS A 230 12.29 0.21 6.16
C HIS A 230 13.55 -0.62 6.50
N PRO A 231 14.67 -0.47 5.75
CA PRO A 231 15.92 -1.18 5.99
C PRO A 231 16.44 -1.16 7.43
N PHE A 232 16.35 -0.01 8.12
CA PHE A 232 16.78 0.09 9.54
C PHE A 232 16.01 -0.84 10.47
N VAL A 233 14.70 -0.98 10.23
CA VAL A 233 13.84 -1.86 11.03
C VAL A 233 14.03 -3.32 10.61
N PHE A 234 14.30 -3.56 9.32
CA PHE A 234 14.60 -4.88 8.78
C PHE A 234 15.92 -5.44 9.31
N ARG A 235 16.96 -4.62 9.41
CA ARG A 235 18.25 -4.94 10.06
C ARG A 235 18.04 -5.49 11.46
N ASP A 236 17.26 -4.78 12.29
CA ASP A 236 17.00 -5.19 13.68
C ASP A 236 16.26 -6.54 13.74
N PHE A 237 15.35 -6.80 12.78
CA PHE A 237 14.67 -8.08 12.66
C PHE A 237 15.63 -9.22 12.26
N VAL A 238 16.55 -8.97 11.32
CA VAL A 238 17.57 -9.95 10.92
C VAL A 238 18.45 -10.32 12.10
N ALA A 239 18.90 -9.34 12.90
CA ALA A 239 19.70 -9.57 14.09
C ALA A 239 18.97 -10.46 15.14
N ASP A 240 17.67 -10.22 15.38
CA ASP A 240 16.85 -11.06 16.28
C ASP A 240 16.58 -12.47 15.72
N ALA A 241 16.56 -12.62 14.39
CA ALA A 241 16.34 -13.91 13.74
C ALA A 241 17.60 -14.81 13.77
N GLU A 242 18.78 -14.23 13.57
CA GLU A 242 20.06 -14.95 13.55
C GLU A 242 20.40 -15.60 14.90
N GLU A 243 20.02 -14.98 16.02
CA GLU A 243 20.28 -15.49 17.37
C GLU A 243 19.67 -16.89 17.59
N VAL A 244 18.54 -17.21 16.95
CA VAL A 244 17.84 -18.50 17.12
C VAL A 244 18.25 -19.54 16.08
N THR A 245 18.57 -19.14 14.84
CA THR A 245 19.02 -20.10 13.82
C THR A 245 20.41 -20.65 14.10
N SER A 246 21.27 -19.90 14.80
CA SER A 246 22.56 -20.39 15.29
C SER A 246 22.44 -21.62 16.20
N ASN A 247 21.29 -21.77 16.89
CA ASN A 247 21.00 -22.89 17.77
C ASN A 247 20.29 -24.07 17.08
N VAL A 248 19.78 -23.92 15.85
CA VAL A 248 18.85 -24.91 15.25
C VAL A 248 19.40 -25.66 14.03
N ALA A 249 20.30 -25.16 13.18
CA ALA A 249 20.72 -25.99 12.04
C ALA A 249 22.03 -25.61 11.33
N VAL A 250 23.05 -26.44 11.56
CA VAL A 250 24.18 -26.73 10.66
C VAL A 250 23.73 -27.54 9.41
N ILE A 251 22.44 -27.88 9.24
CA ILE A 251 22.04 -28.90 8.25
C ILE A 251 21.07 -28.45 7.15
N GLU A 252 20.11 -27.53 7.30
CA GLU A 252 19.16 -27.29 6.18
C GLU A 252 18.59 -25.86 6.09
N ARG A 253 18.72 -25.29 4.88
CA ARG A 253 18.35 -23.95 4.35
C ARG A 253 19.32 -22.79 4.60
N ASN A 254 20.47 -22.87 3.95
CA ASN A 254 21.47 -21.80 3.81
C ASN A 254 21.24 -20.83 2.63
N GLU A 255 20.09 -20.81 1.95
CA GLU A 255 19.93 -19.88 0.80
C GLU A 255 19.37 -18.51 1.22
N GLY A 256 18.39 -18.47 2.12
CA GLY A 256 17.76 -17.20 2.53
C GLY A 256 18.61 -16.33 3.46
N ILE A 257 19.54 -16.91 4.24
CA ILE A 257 20.43 -16.14 5.12
C ILE A 257 21.57 -15.48 4.34
N PHE A 258 22.06 -16.13 3.28
CA PHE A 258 23.29 -15.72 2.59
C PHE A 258 23.04 -14.88 1.32
N LEU A 259 21.86 -14.97 0.71
CA LEU A 259 21.53 -14.23 -0.52
C LEU A 259 20.83 -12.89 -0.28
N GLY A 260 20.53 -12.55 0.97
CA GLY A 260 19.66 -11.41 1.29
C GLY A 260 18.23 -11.61 0.77
N GLY A 261 17.35 -10.67 1.08
CA GLY A 261 15.95 -10.69 0.63
C GLY A 261 14.93 -11.03 1.71
N ASP A 262 13.69 -11.21 1.26
CA ASP A 262 12.51 -11.26 2.12
C ASP A 262 12.54 -12.38 3.17
N ARG A 263 12.01 -12.08 4.36
CA ARG A 263 11.98 -13.04 5.48
C ARG A 263 10.57 -13.48 5.78
N GLU A 264 10.36 -14.79 5.93
CA GLU A 264 9.07 -15.33 6.39
C GLU A 264 9.16 -15.73 7.87
N TRP A 265 8.25 -15.22 8.69
CA TRP A 265 8.08 -15.65 10.08
C TRP A 265 6.60 -15.73 10.46
N ASP A 266 6.17 -16.85 11.06
CA ASP A 266 4.78 -17.08 11.47
C ASP A 266 3.76 -16.74 10.36
N GLY A 267 4.06 -17.12 9.11
CA GLY A 267 3.20 -16.83 7.94
C GLY A 267 3.07 -15.34 7.59
N VAL A 268 3.89 -14.46 8.16
CA VAL A 268 4.06 -13.08 7.70
C VAL A 268 5.30 -13.03 6.82
N ILE A 269 5.15 -12.55 5.59
CA ILE A 269 6.28 -12.27 4.70
C ILE A 269 6.69 -10.83 4.92
N LEU A 270 7.90 -10.60 5.42
CA LEU A 270 8.48 -9.29 5.65
C LEU A 270 9.31 -8.90 4.40
N HIS A 271 8.84 -7.86 3.72
CA HIS A 271 9.50 -7.25 2.57
C HIS A 271 10.22 -5.98 2.99
N GLU A 272 11.48 -5.91 2.62
CA GLU A 272 12.29 -4.70 2.74
C GLU A 272 11.95 -3.75 1.60
N VAL A 273 11.68 -2.49 1.94
CA VAL A 273 11.42 -1.43 0.97
C VAL A 273 12.23 -0.22 1.38
N ASP A 274 13.24 0.11 0.57
CA ASP A 274 14.23 1.16 0.85
C ASP A 274 13.60 2.53 1.12
N ASP A 275 12.50 2.84 0.42
CA ASP A 275 11.85 4.16 0.43
C ASP A 275 10.77 4.32 1.51
N MET A 276 10.63 3.37 2.44
CA MET A 276 9.67 3.48 3.54
C MET A 276 9.99 4.69 4.43
N PRO A 277 8.98 5.41 4.95
CA PRO A 277 9.24 6.66 5.65
C PRO A 277 9.93 6.44 7.00
N VAL A 278 10.80 7.38 7.37
CA VAL A 278 11.35 7.52 8.72
C VAL A 278 10.83 8.82 9.30
N TYR A 279 10.12 8.73 10.42
CA TYR A 279 9.64 9.88 11.17
C TYR A 279 10.70 10.30 12.17
N THR A 280 11.30 11.46 11.92
CA THR A 280 12.46 11.92 12.66
C THR A 280 12.08 12.51 14.02
N GLY A 281 12.79 12.11 15.07
CA GLY A 281 12.68 12.70 16.40
C GLY A 281 11.34 12.55 17.13
N ILE A 282 10.46 11.63 16.71
CA ILE A 282 9.13 11.47 17.33
C ILE A 282 9.10 10.46 18.49
N GLY A 283 10.16 9.67 18.68
CA GLY A 283 10.24 8.65 19.72
C GLY A 283 10.79 9.13 21.05
N ASN A 284 10.90 8.21 22.01
CA ASN A 284 11.45 8.50 23.33
C ASN A 284 12.87 9.05 23.22
N GLY A 285 13.14 10.17 23.87
CA GLY A 285 14.45 10.83 23.79
C GLY A 285 14.78 11.43 22.41
N GLY A 286 13.80 11.61 21.52
CA GLY A 286 14.00 12.19 20.19
C GLY A 286 14.60 11.22 19.18
N ILE A 287 14.29 9.92 19.32
CA ILE A 287 14.72 8.90 18.35
C ILE A 287 13.82 8.88 17.12
N ASP A 288 14.35 8.32 16.05
CA ASP A 288 13.64 8.10 14.81
C ASP A 288 12.79 6.84 14.87
N ILE A 289 11.60 6.90 14.26
CA ILE A 289 10.63 5.81 14.23
C ILE A 289 10.22 5.56 12.78
N SER A 290 10.12 4.29 12.38
CA SER A 290 9.58 3.93 11.06
C SER A 290 8.34 3.03 11.21
N PRO A 291 7.29 3.25 10.39
CA PRO A 291 6.11 2.41 10.40
C PRO A 291 6.37 1.10 9.63
N VAL A 292 5.83 0.00 10.17
CA VAL A 292 5.71 -1.30 9.53
C VAL A 292 4.23 -1.53 9.23
N HIS A 293 3.89 -1.69 7.97
CA HIS A 293 2.52 -1.92 7.53
C HIS A 293 2.30 -3.39 7.23
N LEU A 294 1.56 -4.09 8.10
CA LEU A 294 1.10 -5.44 7.85
C LEU A 294 -0.23 -5.38 7.10
N LEU A 295 -0.24 -5.90 5.89
CA LEU A 295 -1.37 -5.95 4.99
C LEU A 295 -2.01 -7.35 4.99
N GLY A 296 -3.31 -7.36 5.18
CA GLY A 296 -4.24 -8.42 4.79
C GLY A 296 -4.89 -8.07 3.45
N GLN A 297 -6.09 -8.61 3.23
CA GLN A 297 -6.84 -8.34 2.00
C GLN A 297 -7.35 -6.90 1.98
N GLU A 298 -7.32 -6.30 0.79
CA GLU A 298 -7.95 -5.01 0.48
C GLU A 298 -7.57 -3.86 1.42
N ALA A 299 -6.27 -3.72 1.64
CA ALA A 299 -5.66 -2.61 2.36
C ALA A 299 -5.74 -1.28 1.59
N LEU A 300 -5.41 -1.32 0.30
CA LEU A 300 -5.40 -0.16 -0.58
C LEU A 300 -6.36 -0.36 -1.76
N GLY A 301 -7.08 0.70 -2.10
CA GLY A 301 -7.91 0.76 -3.30
C GLY A 301 -7.20 1.56 -4.37
N PHE A 302 -6.92 0.92 -5.51
CA PHE A 302 -6.35 1.56 -6.69
C PHE A 302 -7.43 1.72 -7.76
N ALA A 303 -7.90 2.96 -7.93
CA ALA A 303 -8.90 3.32 -8.92
C ALA A 303 -8.24 3.80 -10.21
N ILE A 304 -8.38 3.01 -11.28
CA ILE A 304 -7.79 3.30 -12.58
C ILE A 304 -8.89 3.66 -13.58
N LYS A 305 -8.87 4.90 -14.08
CA LYS A 305 -9.70 5.31 -15.22
C LYS A 305 -8.98 5.10 -16.54
N GLN A 306 -7.69 5.42 -16.54
CA GLN A 306 -6.84 5.35 -17.69
C GLN A 306 -5.42 5.13 -17.17
N ARG A 307 -4.81 4.01 -17.59
CA ARG A 307 -3.39 3.74 -17.35
C ARG A 307 -2.51 4.82 -17.97
N TYR A 308 -1.26 4.87 -17.55
CA TYR A 308 -0.27 5.77 -18.13
C TYR A 308 -0.18 5.54 -19.64
N LYS A 309 -0.32 6.62 -20.40
CA LYS A 309 -0.19 6.60 -21.86
C LYS A 309 0.71 7.75 -22.30
N SER A 310 1.63 7.44 -23.20
CA SER A 310 2.46 8.45 -23.85
C SER A 310 1.66 9.30 -24.84
N ARG A 311 1.99 10.59 -24.94
CA ARG A 311 1.46 11.53 -25.92
C ARG A 311 2.60 12.38 -26.46
N THR A 312 2.59 12.61 -27.76
CA THR A 312 3.53 13.52 -28.42
C THR A 312 2.79 14.79 -28.84
N GLN A 313 3.46 15.92 -28.74
CA GLN A 313 3.00 17.20 -29.26
C GLN A 313 4.14 17.83 -30.06
N GLU A 314 3.82 18.41 -31.20
CA GLU A 314 4.74 19.26 -31.96
C GLU A 314 4.26 20.70 -31.78
N ASP A 315 5.18 21.60 -31.46
CA ASP A 315 4.92 23.02 -31.25
C ASP A 315 5.91 23.86 -32.09
N ASP A 316 5.58 25.13 -32.30
CA ASP A 316 6.35 26.08 -33.11
C ASP A 316 6.78 25.53 -34.49
N TYR A 317 5.80 25.24 -35.35
CA TYR A 317 6.01 24.69 -36.71
C TYR A 317 6.81 23.38 -36.76
N GLY A 318 6.89 22.64 -35.65
CA GLY A 318 7.60 21.36 -35.56
C GLY A 318 9.03 21.46 -35.04
N GLN A 319 9.50 22.67 -34.70
CA GLN A 319 10.84 22.89 -34.15
C GLN A 319 10.95 22.47 -32.68
N VAL A 320 9.83 22.39 -31.96
CA VAL A 320 9.78 21.90 -30.59
C VAL A 320 8.96 20.63 -30.53
N GLN A 321 9.59 19.55 -30.04
CA GLN A 321 8.94 18.27 -29.83
C GLN A 321 8.71 18.05 -28.34
N GLY A 322 7.45 17.98 -27.94
CA GLY A 322 7.00 17.63 -26.60
C GLY A 322 6.67 16.15 -26.48
N LEU A 323 7.19 15.50 -25.45
CA LEU A 323 6.79 14.17 -25.02
C LEU A 323 6.14 14.25 -23.64
N GLY A 324 4.95 13.69 -23.50
CA GLY A 324 4.19 13.67 -22.24
C GLY A 324 3.77 12.26 -21.85
N MET A 325 3.79 11.98 -20.56
CA MET A 325 3.20 10.80 -19.95
C MET A 325 1.99 11.23 -19.13
N ILE A 326 0.80 10.67 -19.42
CA ILE A 326 -0.45 11.07 -18.76
C ILE A 326 -1.20 9.83 -18.27
N GLY A 327 -1.56 9.83 -16.99
CA GLY A 327 -2.41 8.83 -16.34
C GLY A 327 -3.63 9.49 -15.67
N LYS A 328 -4.71 8.73 -15.54
CA LYS A 328 -5.91 9.12 -14.78
C LYS A 328 -6.23 8.04 -13.77
N TRP A 329 -5.77 8.24 -12.55
CA TRP A 329 -5.93 7.27 -11.49
C TRP A 329 -5.77 7.91 -10.12
N GLY A 330 -6.15 7.17 -9.08
CA GLY A 330 -5.98 7.57 -7.69
C GLY A 330 -5.86 6.33 -6.81
N MET A 331 -5.15 6.48 -5.70
CA MET A 331 -5.02 5.44 -4.68
C MET A 331 -5.48 6.02 -3.34
N LYS A 332 -6.05 5.17 -2.50
CA LYS A 332 -6.44 5.52 -1.15
C LYS A 332 -6.28 4.31 -0.24
N LYS A 333 -5.90 4.58 1.01
CA LYS A 333 -6.06 3.63 2.10
C LYS A 333 -7.53 3.43 2.41
N LEU A 334 -7.99 2.19 2.29
CA LEU A 334 -9.40 1.90 2.47
C LEU A 334 -9.75 1.97 3.96
N CYS A 335 -10.81 2.70 4.27
CA CYS A 335 -11.35 2.80 5.61
C CYS A 335 -12.85 2.49 5.61
N TYR A 336 -13.40 2.13 6.77
CA TYR A 336 -14.84 2.03 6.92
C TYR A 336 -15.43 3.43 7.12
N ASN A 337 -15.92 4.04 6.05
CA ASN A 337 -16.47 5.40 6.07
C ASN A 337 -17.98 5.39 6.45
N ALA A 338 -18.41 6.43 7.17
CA ALA A 338 -19.81 6.65 7.58
C ALA A 338 -20.75 7.02 6.43
N GLY A 339 -20.23 7.52 5.30
CA GLY A 339 -21.04 8.03 4.18
C GLY A 339 -21.84 6.99 3.38
N TYR A 340 -21.71 5.69 3.67
CA TYR A 340 -22.33 4.58 2.92
C TYR A 340 -23.22 3.68 3.80
N GLY A 341 -24.07 4.26 4.65
CA GLY A 341 -25.16 3.53 5.33
C GLY A 341 -24.77 2.75 6.60
N GLY A 342 -23.53 2.87 7.05
CA GLY A 342 -23.10 2.35 8.35
C GLY A 342 -23.49 3.29 9.48
N ASP A 343 -24.23 2.79 10.48
CA ASP A 343 -24.61 3.55 11.69
C ASP A 343 -23.75 3.16 12.92
N ASP A 344 -22.77 2.27 12.75
CA ASP A 344 -21.94 1.77 13.86
C ASP A 344 -20.70 2.65 14.06
N ALA A 345 -20.82 3.60 14.99
CA ALA A 345 -19.74 4.48 15.43
C ALA A 345 -18.46 3.73 15.86
N SER A 346 -18.56 2.45 16.25
CA SER A 346 -17.40 1.64 16.61
C SER A 346 -16.60 1.12 15.42
N VAL A 347 -17.08 1.30 14.19
CA VAL A 347 -16.42 0.82 12.95
C VAL A 347 -15.90 1.99 12.12
N HIS A 348 -16.46 3.19 12.27
CA HIS A 348 -16.09 4.36 11.50
C HIS A 348 -14.61 4.76 11.68
N GLY A 349 -13.97 5.12 10.57
CA GLY A 349 -12.58 5.57 10.53
C GLY A 349 -11.53 4.50 10.82
N LYS A 350 -11.96 3.24 10.93
CA LYS A 350 -11.06 2.11 11.06
C LYS A 350 -10.49 1.70 9.71
N HIS A 351 -9.19 1.38 9.68
CA HIS A 351 -8.52 0.86 8.49
C HIS A 351 -9.05 -0.49 8.07
N ARG A 352 -9.21 -0.66 6.77
CA ARG A 352 -9.46 -1.97 6.18
C ARG A 352 -8.15 -2.63 5.82
N GLY A 353 -8.02 -3.92 6.12
CA GLY A 353 -6.89 -4.71 5.62
C GLY A 353 -5.51 -4.36 6.18
N VAL A 354 -5.35 -3.42 7.13
CA VAL A 354 -4.01 -2.95 7.57
C VAL A 354 -3.88 -2.93 9.09
N VAL A 355 -2.74 -3.42 9.58
CA VAL A 355 -2.21 -3.13 10.92
C VAL A 355 -0.94 -2.29 10.75
N THR A 356 -0.84 -1.20 11.51
CA THR A 356 0.35 -0.33 11.50
C THR A 356 1.11 -0.50 12.81
N GLY A 357 2.35 -0.96 12.75
CA GLY A 357 3.29 -0.93 13.87
C GLY A 357 4.28 0.24 13.73
N PHE A 358 4.62 0.91 14.81
CA PHE A 358 5.67 1.94 14.83
C PHE A 358 6.84 1.42 15.65
N PHE A 359 8.00 1.24 15.01
CA PHE A 359 9.19 0.67 15.66
C PHE A 359 10.35 1.64 15.63
N SER A 360 11.29 1.44 16.55
CA SER A 360 12.56 2.17 16.53
C SER A 360 13.27 1.99 15.20
N ALA A 361 13.72 3.09 14.61
CA ALA A 361 14.46 3.13 13.36
C ALA A 361 15.74 3.96 13.51
N VAL A 362 16.38 3.86 14.69
CA VAL A 362 17.64 4.55 14.96
C VAL A 362 18.69 4.10 13.95
N GLY A 363 19.26 5.08 13.24
CA GLY A 363 20.36 4.88 12.30
C GLY A 363 21.60 4.31 12.99
N ASP A 364 22.54 3.83 12.18
CA ASP A 364 23.82 3.28 12.67
C ASP A 364 24.72 4.32 13.35
#